data_AF-A0A811JXE3-F1
#
_entry.id   AF-A0A811JXE3-F1
#
_cell.length_a   1.000
_cell.length_b   1.000
_cell.length_c   1.000
_cell.angle_alpha   90.00
_cell.angle_beta   90.00
_cell.angle_gamma   90.00
#
_symmetry.space_group_name_H-M   'P 1'
#
loop_
_entity.id
_entity.type
_entity.pdbx_description
1 polymer ?
#
loop_
_entity_poly.entity_id
_entity_poly.type
_entity_poly.pdbx_seq_one_letter_code
_entity_poly.pdbx_strand_id
1 'polypeptide(L)'
;MAMVATRTPDIGQTLRRSVRRRKLTVKARLSLVTKKTRRIRRIKDQSNVPDVITQVVETTVSASSHLMDQVRLPTLDYETLHALRILPMYSENLRIQHPALPLKPASAPEFSLVLDLDETLVHCSLVELPDAQMRFEVEFEENNCHGILEVSVRIRPYLFEFLAKMSQNFEIILFTASKKVYANKLADLLDPEGKYFDHRLFREHCVCVFGTYVKDLNVLGRDERKTIIIDNSPQSFAYHVDNGVPIESWFMEKEDEELAKLIPFLEKIVKDKPYDVRPLIRERYGLSELIETVPICSDYTIQNLTSL
;
A
#
# COMPACT_ATOMS: atom_id res chain seq x y z
N MET A 1 -36.92 -4.25 41.30
CA MET A 1 -36.67 -4.83 39.96
C MET A 1 -35.17 -4.83 39.73
N ALA A 2 -34.53 -6.00 39.71
CA ALA A 2 -33.09 -6.12 39.50
C ALA A 2 -32.77 -6.06 38.00
N MET A 3 -31.92 -5.12 37.58
CA MET A 3 -31.36 -5.10 36.23
C MET A 3 -30.29 -6.19 36.10
N VAL A 4 -30.52 -7.14 35.21
CA VAL A 4 -29.53 -8.13 34.78
C VAL A 4 -28.58 -7.44 33.80
N ALA A 5 -27.33 -7.23 34.20
CA ALA A 5 -26.28 -6.75 33.33
C ALA A 5 -25.85 -7.87 32.35
N THR A 6 -26.24 -7.76 31.08
CA THR A 6 -25.72 -8.62 30.02
C THR A 6 -24.30 -8.15 29.65
N ARG A 7 -23.30 -8.95 30.02
CA ARG A 7 -21.89 -8.74 29.65
C ARG A 7 -21.73 -8.83 28.13
N THR A 8 -21.38 -7.73 27.48
CA THR A 8 -20.87 -7.72 26.11
C THR A 8 -19.50 -8.44 26.08
N PRO A 9 -19.28 -9.40 25.18
CA PRO A 9 -17.96 -10.02 25.05
C PRO A 9 -16.93 -9.00 24.54
N ASP A 10 -15.75 -8.98 25.17
CA ASP A 10 -14.59 -8.19 24.73
C ASP A 10 -14.04 -8.79 23.42
N ILE A 11 -14.51 -8.23 22.30
CA ILE A 11 -14.17 -8.66 20.93
C ILE A 11 -12.69 -8.39 20.62
N GLY A 12 -12.09 -7.36 21.24
CA GLY A 12 -10.66 -7.05 21.13
C GLY A 12 -9.78 -8.17 21.69
N GLN A 13 -10.18 -8.78 22.81
CA GLN A 13 -9.53 -10.00 23.31
C GLN A 13 -9.71 -11.20 22.37
N THR A 14 -10.87 -11.33 21.74
CA THR A 14 -11.16 -12.45 20.83
C THR A 14 -10.34 -12.36 19.54
N LEU A 15 -10.16 -11.15 18.99
CA LEU A 15 -9.29 -10.89 17.83
C LEU A 15 -7.81 -11.05 18.17
N ARG A 16 -7.34 -10.52 19.32
CA ARG A 16 -5.98 -10.77 19.81
C ARG A 16 -5.72 -12.26 20.00
N ARG A 17 -6.72 -13.02 20.47
CA ARG A 17 -6.68 -14.48 20.56
C ARG A 17 -6.70 -15.15 19.19
N SER A 18 -7.41 -14.61 18.19
CA SER A 18 -7.46 -15.14 16.81
C SER A 18 -6.14 -14.91 16.05
N VAL A 19 -5.56 -13.71 16.14
CA VAL A 19 -4.23 -13.36 15.58
C VAL A 19 -3.13 -14.17 16.29
N ARG A 20 -3.21 -14.30 17.63
CA ARG A 20 -2.29 -15.15 18.39
C ARG A 20 -2.48 -16.63 18.06
N ARG A 21 -3.72 -17.09 17.84
CA ARG A 21 -4.04 -18.45 17.38
C ARG A 21 -3.49 -18.70 15.98
N ARG A 22 -3.58 -17.75 15.03
CA ARG A 22 -2.98 -17.87 13.69
C ARG A 22 -1.45 -17.85 13.74
N LYS A 23 -0.82 -16.98 14.54
CA LYS A 23 0.63 -17.06 14.84
C LYS A 23 1.02 -18.42 15.42
N LEU A 24 0.19 -18.99 16.30
CA LEU A 24 0.36 -20.33 16.85
C LEU A 24 0.10 -21.46 15.82
N THR A 25 -0.86 -21.32 14.91
CA THR A 25 -1.18 -22.31 13.85
C THR A 25 -0.09 -22.35 12.78
N VAL A 26 0.47 -21.19 12.42
CA VAL A 26 1.64 -21.08 11.56
C VAL A 26 2.86 -21.68 12.26
N LYS A 27 3.12 -21.33 13.53
CA LYS A 27 4.18 -21.95 14.33
C LYS A 27 3.99 -23.46 14.50
N ALA A 28 2.75 -23.94 14.59
CA ALA A 28 2.41 -25.36 14.65
C ALA A 28 2.63 -26.07 13.31
N ARG A 29 2.25 -25.46 12.16
CA ARG A 29 2.58 -25.95 10.82
C ARG A 29 4.09 -25.99 10.60
N LEU A 30 4.84 -24.97 11.04
CA LEU A 30 6.32 -24.99 11.06
C LEU A 30 6.89 -26.07 11.99
N SER A 31 6.27 -26.32 13.15
CA SER A 31 6.67 -27.42 14.05
C SER A 31 6.43 -28.80 13.43
N LEU A 32 5.37 -28.94 12.63
CA LEU A 32 5.05 -30.14 11.86
C LEU A 32 6.01 -30.32 10.69
N VAL A 33 6.36 -29.23 9.99
CA VAL A 33 7.39 -29.24 8.94
C VAL A 33 8.74 -29.62 9.55
N THR A 34 9.21 -28.94 10.60
CA THR A 34 10.48 -29.28 11.28
C THR A 34 10.49 -30.68 11.92
N LYS A 35 9.37 -31.18 12.46
CA LYS A 35 9.25 -32.59 12.91
C LYS A 35 9.27 -33.57 11.74
N LYS A 36 8.64 -33.24 10.60
CA LYS A 36 8.70 -34.03 9.36
C LYS A 36 10.12 -34.03 8.78
N THR A 37 10.85 -32.91 8.85
CA THR A 37 12.27 -32.80 8.48
C THR A 37 13.19 -33.58 9.43
N ARG A 38 12.93 -33.58 10.75
CA ARG A 38 13.65 -34.42 11.72
C ARG A 38 13.37 -35.93 11.51
N ARG A 39 12.15 -36.29 11.09
CA ARG A 39 11.78 -37.67 10.73
C ARG A 39 12.48 -38.11 9.44
N ILE A 40 12.59 -37.23 8.45
CA ILE A 40 13.35 -37.47 7.21
C ILE A 40 14.86 -37.59 7.50
N ARG A 41 15.41 -36.76 8.41
CA ARG A 41 16.81 -36.90 8.89
C ARG A 41 17.05 -38.24 9.61
N ARG A 42 16.10 -38.74 10.41
CA ARG A 42 16.20 -40.08 11.05
C ARG A 42 16.09 -41.25 10.06
N ILE A 43 15.36 -41.07 8.95
CA ILE A 43 15.29 -42.07 7.87
C ILE A 43 16.61 -42.10 7.07
N LYS A 44 17.35 -40.97 7.02
CA LYS A 44 18.67 -40.83 6.39
C LYS A 44 19.78 -41.63 7.12
N ASP A 45 19.73 -41.74 8.45
CA ASP A 45 20.69 -42.56 9.21
C ASP A 45 20.52 -44.08 8.96
N GLN A 46 19.46 -44.50 8.25
CA GLN A 46 19.15 -45.90 7.96
C GLN A 46 19.15 -46.25 6.47
N SER A 47 19.37 -45.29 5.56
CA SER A 47 19.37 -45.57 4.12
C SER A 47 20.30 -44.61 3.35
N ASN A 48 21.23 -45.20 2.60
CA ASN A 48 22.33 -44.54 1.91
C ASN A 48 21.83 -43.76 0.65
N VAL A 49 21.20 -42.60 0.84
CA VAL A 49 20.63 -41.77 -0.25
C VAL A 49 21.58 -40.60 -0.62
N PRO A 50 21.83 -40.30 -1.91
CA PRO A 50 22.86 -39.33 -2.34
C PRO A 50 22.60 -37.87 -1.94
N ASP A 51 23.69 -37.11 -1.74
CA ASP A 51 23.73 -35.75 -1.16
C ASP A 51 22.97 -34.65 -1.92
N VAL A 52 22.57 -34.88 -3.17
CA VAL A 52 21.90 -33.90 -4.05
C VAL A 52 20.53 -33.44 -3.49
N ILE A 53 19.79 -34.32 -2.81
CA ILE A 53 18.49 -33.97 -2.21
C ILE A 53 18.67 -33.07 -0.98
N THR A 54 19.79 -33.18 -0.26
CA THR A 54 20.06 -32.38 0.95
C THR A 54 20.31 -30.93 0.60
N GLN A 55 21.05 -30.67 -0.49
CA GLN A 55 21.25 -29.32 -1.01
C GLN A 55 19.92 -28.68 -1.45
N VAL A 56 19.06 -29.39 -2.17
CA VAL A 56 17.77 -28.83 -2.63
C VAL A 56 16.86 -28.46 -1.45
N VAL A 57 16.86 -29.25 -0.37
CA VAL A 57 16.05 -28.98 0.84
C VAL A 57 16.64 -27.85 1.68
N GLU A 58 17.96 -27.74 1.80
CA GLU A 58 18.61 -26.66 2.54
C GLU A 58 18.53 -25.33 1.79
N THR A 59 18.64 -25.33 0.46
CA THR A 59 18.45 -24.15 -0.38
C THR A 59 17.01 -23.65 -0.34
N THR A 60 16.01 -24.54 -0.33
CA THR A 60 14.58 -24.14 -0.21
C THR A 60 14.22 -23.62 1.18
N VAL A 61 14.79 -24.18 2.25
CA VAL A 61 14.57 -23.68 3.64
C VAL A 61 15.30 -22.36 3.86
N SER A 62 16.52 -22.20 3.34
CA SER A 62 17.28 -20.95 3.37
C SER A 62 16.56 -19.84 2.60
N ALA A 63 16.12 -20.11 1.36
CA ALA A 63 15.36 -19.17 0.55
C ALA A 63 14.03 -18.75 1.21
N SER A 64 13.33 -19.69 1.86
CA SER A 64 12.08 -19.41 2.56
C SER A 64 12.28 -18.64 3.87
N SER A 65 13.42 -18.84 4.57
CA SER A 65 13.80 -18.04 5.74
C SER A 65 14.27 -16.63 5.39
N HIS A 66 14.96 -16.45 4.25
CA HIS A 66 15.38 -15.13 3.76
C HIS A 66 14.22 -14.31 3.18
N LEU A 67 13.20 -14.96 2.60
CA LEU A 67 11.98 -14.28 2.14
C LEU A 67 11.11 -13.75 3.30
N MET A 68 11.23 -14.31 4.51
CA MET A 68 10.36 -13.96 5.64
C MET A 68 10.91 -12.86 6.56
N ASP A 69 12.15 -12.41 6.36
CA ASP A 69 12.76 -11.35 7.18
C ASP A 69 12.48 -9.92 6.68
N GLN A 70 11.72 -9.73 5.59
CA GLN A 70 11.43 -8.39 5.07
C GLN A 70 10.02 -8.28 4.47
N VAL A 71 9.00 -8.09 5.31
CA VAL A 71 7.84 -7.19 5.11
C VAL A 71 7.10 -7.12 6.45
N ARG A 72 7.21 -6.01 7.17
CA ARG A 72 6.15 -5.61 8.10
C ARG A 72 5.11 -4.95 7.22
N LEU A 73 3.95 -5.60 7.06
CA LEU A 73 2.76 -4.86 6.66
C LEU A 73 2.59 -3.70 7.63
N PRO A 74 2.23 -2.49 7.15
CA PRO A 74 1.77 -1.46 8.03
C PRO A 74 0.73 -2.03 8.98
N THR A 75 0.74 -1.61 10.25
CA THR A 75 -0.25 -2.10 11.21
C THR A 75 -1.64 -1.62 10.80
N LEU A 76 -2.31 -2.40 9.95
CA LEU A 76 -3.68 -2.16 9.54
C LEU A 76 -4.60 -2.46 10.72
N ASP A 77 -5.28 -1.43 11.17
CA ASP A 77 -6.30 -1.56 12.19
C ASP A 77 -7.57 -2.21 11.62
N TYR A 78 -8.44 -2.63 12.54
CA TYR A 78 -9.71 -3.25 12.17
C TYR A 78 -10.62 -2.28 11.41
N GLU A 79 -10.56 -0.99 11.74
CA GLU A 79 -11.39 0.05 11.12
C GLU A 79 -11.07 0.21 9.64
N THR A 80 -9.78 0.25 9.28
CA THR A 80 -9.31 0.29 7.90
C THR A 80 -9.75 -0.95 7.13
N LEU A 81 -9.54 -2.15 7.69
CA LEU A 81 -9.97 -3.40 7.05
C LEU A 81 -11.48 -3.48 6.90
N HIS A 82 -12.24 -2.99 7.89
CA HIS A 82 -13.68 -2.93 7.84
C HIS A 82 -14.17 -1.94 6.78
N ALA A 83 -13.59 -0.74 6.72
CA ALA A 83 -13.88 0.26 5.69
C ALA A 83 -13.69 -0.31 4.28
N LEU A 84 -12.56 -0.98 4.04
CA LEU A 84 -12.29 -1.69 2.78
C LEU A 84 -13.33 -2.78 2.49
N ARG A 85 -13.75 -3.52 3.53
CA ARG A 85 -14.68 -4.64 3.39
C ARG A 85 -16.10 -4.21 3.02
N ILE A 86 -16.55 -3.05 3.51
CA ILE A 86 -17.90 -2.51 3.32
C ILE A 86 -18.03 -1.59 2.11
N LEU A 87 -16.94 -1.32 1.38
CA LEU A 87 -17.01 -0.52 0.17
C LEU A 87 -18.01 -1.15 -0.82
N PRO A 88 -18.79 -0.32 -1.52
CA PRO A 88 -19.73 -0.81 -2.50
C PRO A 88 -18.94 -1.49 -3.61
N MET A 89 -19.53 -2.55 -4.17
CA MET A 89 -18.98 -3.22 -5.35
C MET A 89 -18.69 -2.17 -6.43
N TYR A 90 -17.51 -2.30 -7.05
CA TYR A 90 -17.16 -1.46 -8.18
C TYR A 90 -18.26 -1.58 -9.25
N SER A 91 -18.79 -0.44 -9.70
CA SER A 91 -19.89 -0.38 -10.65
C SER A 91 -19.51 0.47 -11.85
N GLU A 92 -20.10 0.20 -13.01
CA GLU A 92 -19.83 0.97 -14.25
C GLU A 92 -20.13 2.48 -14.10
N ASN A 93 -20.99 2.87 -13.16
CA ASN A 93 -21.27 4.28 -12.88
C ASN A 93 -20.09 4.99 -12.19
N LEU A 94 -19.21 4.25 -11.50
CA LEU A 94 -17.99 4.78 -10.89
C LEU A 94 -16.84 4.86 -11.89
N ARG A 95 -16.98 4.18 -13.03
CA ARG A 95 -15.91 4.07 -14.02
C ARG A 95 -15.77 5.38 -14.78
N ILE A 96 -14.55 5.92 -14.76
CA ILE A 96 -14.21 7.06 -15.60
C ILE A 96 -14.15 6.57 -17.06
N GLN A 97 -14.98 7.15 -17.93
CA GLN A 97 -15.18 6.66 -19.30
C GLN A 97 -13.99 6.92 -20.24
N HIS A 98 -13.14 7.89 -19.90
CA HIS A 98 -11.98 8.26 -20.71
C HIS A 98 -10.71 8.26 -19.84
N PRO A 99 -9.61 7.64 -20.31
CA PRO A 99 -8.34 7.73 -19.62
C PRO A 99 -7.92 9.20 -19.44
N ALA A 100 -7.49 9.55 -18.22
CA ALA A 100 -6.96 10.88 -17.91
C ALA A 100 -5.56 11.08 -18.50
N LEU A 101 -4.82 10.00 -18.72
CA LEU A 101 -3.47 10.04 -19.27
C LEU A 101 -3.48 9.87 -20.79
N PRO A 102 -2.55 10.50 -21.51
CA PRO A 102 -2.35 10.22 -22.93
C PRO A 102 -1.90 8.77 -23.13
N LEU A 103 -1.99 8.30 -24.38
CA LEU A 103 -1.46 6.99 -24.77
C LEU A 103 0.03 6.91 -24.44
N LYS A 104 0.42 5.79 -23.83
CA LYS A 104 1.80 5.53 -23.44
C LYS A 104 2.70 5.36 -24.67
N PRO A 105 3.75 6.17 -24.85
CA PRO A 105 4.70 6.00 -25.95
C PRO A 105 5.40 4.65 -25.89
N ALA A 106 5.74 4.06 -27.04
CA ALA A 106 6.48 2.79 -27.09
C ALA A 106 7.90 2.87 -26.49
N SER A 107 8.45 4.08 -26.37
CA SER A 107 9.74 4.35 -25.73
C SER A 107 9.65 4.48 -24.20
N ALA A 108 8.45 4.60 -23.64
CA ALA A 108 8.27 4.73 -22.20
C ALA A 108 8.53 3.38 -21.50
N PRO A 109 8.90 3.38 -20.20
CA PRO A 109 9.15 2.14 -19.48
C PRO A 109 7.92 1.23 -19.45
N GLU A 110 8.11 -0.09 -19.49
CA GLU A 110 6.98 -1.05 -19.55
C GLU A 110 6.03 -0.93 -18.36
N PHE A 111 6.59 -0.80 -17.16
CA PHE A 111 5.83 -0.70 -15.92
C PHE A 111 5.46 0.75 -15.59
N SER A 112 4.34 0.91 -14.90
CA SER A 112 3.88 2.21 -14.38
C SER A 112 3.89 2.16 -12.86
N LEU A 113 4.49 3.17 -12.22
CA LEU A 113 4.54 3.31 -10.77
C LEU A 113 3.74 4.53 -10.35
N VAL A 114 2.62 4.29 -9.71
CA VAL A 114 1.74 5.31 -9.16
C VAL A 114 2.20 5.63 -7.74
N LEU A 115 2.49 6.89 -7.47
CA LEU A 115 2.97 7.35 -6.18
C LEU A 115 1.95 8.32 -5.57
N ASP A 116 1.54 8.05 -4.35
CA ASP A 116 0.91 9.06 -3.50
C ASP A 116 1.92 10.15 -3.07
N LEU A 117 1.43 11.26 -2.51
CA LEU A 117 2.25 12.41 -2.12
C LEU A 117 2.34 12.58 -0.60
N ASP A 118 1.22 12.96 0.02
CA ASP A 118 1.12 13.34 1.43
C ASP A 118 1.24 12.10 2.34
N GLU A 119 2.06 12.19 3.39
CA GLU A 119 2.45 11.06 4.28
C GLU A 119 3.13 9.86 3.58
N THR A 120 3.31 9.92 2.26
CA THR A 120 4.00 8.90 1.46
C THR A 120 5.40 9.36 1.06
N LEU A 121 5.53 10.50 0.36
CA LEU A 121 6.81 11.07 -0.10
C LEU A 121 7.27 12.26 0.77
N VAL A 122 6.30 12.96 1.36
CA VAL A 122 6.49 14.20 2.11
C VAL A 122 5.46 14.28 3.24
N HIS A 123 5.70 15.14 4.21
CA HIS A 123 4.69 15.52 5.18
C HIS A 123 4.52 17.03 5.15
N CYS A 124 3.27 17.48 5.02
CA CYS A 124 2.94 18.88 4.83
C CYS A 124 2.01 19.37 5.93
N SER A 125 2.22 20.61 6.36
CA SER A 125 1.48 21.23 7.47
C SER A 125 1.21 22.70 7.20
N LEU A 126 0.02 23.17 7.58
CA LEU A 126 -0.33 24.60 7.62
C LEU A 126 0.20 25.30 8.89
N VAL A 127 0.63 24.50 9.88
CA VAL A 127 1.36 24.99 11.05
C VAL A 127 2.84 24.96 10.74
N GLU A 128 3.55 26.03 11.12
CA GLU A 128 4.99 26.11 10.93
C GLU A 128 5.71 24.92 11.57
N LEU A 129 6.54 24.24 10.77
CA LEU A 129 7.38 23.15 11.24
C LEU A 129 8.83 23.68 11.39
N PRO A 130 9.42 23.65 12.60
CA PRO A 130 10.77 24.19 12.83
C PRO A 130 11.87 23.55 11.97
N ASP A 131 11.67 22.29 11.59
CA ASP A 131 12.57 21.45 10.80
C ASP A 131 12.08 21.27 9.35
N ALA A 132 11.15 22.10 8.87
CA ALA A 132 10.75 22.11 7.47
C ALA A 132 11.95 22.34 6.55
N GLN A 133 12.10 21.47 5.55
CA GLN A 133 13.10 21.66 4.49
C GLN A 133 12.63 22.67 3.43
N MET A 134 11.32 22.86 3.28
CA MET A 134 10.74 23.74 2.28
C MET A 134 9.50 24.44 2.83
N ARG A 135 9.23 25.65 2.33
CA ARG A 135 7.99 26.40 2.59
C ARG A 135 7.50 27.01 1.29
N PHE A 136 6.19 27.04 1.09
CA PHE A 136 5.59 27.71 -0.06
C PHE A 136 4.15 28.12 0.22
N GLU A 137 3.71 29.17 -0.46
CA GLU A 137 2.34 29.67 -0.34
C GLU A 137 1.42 28.99 -1.36
N VAL A 138 0.18 28.70 -0.99
CA VAL A 138 -0.86 28.23 -1.90
C VAL A 138 -2.00 29.21 -1.87
N GLU A 139 -2.26 29.81 -3.04
CA GLU A 139 -3.47 30.59 -3.25
C GLU A 139 -4.65 29.63 -3.45
N PHE A 140 -5.76 29.92 -2.78
CA PHE A 140 -7.01 29.19 -2.96
C PHE A 140 -8.15 30.16 -3.22
N GLU A 141 -9.10 29.70 -4.04
CA GLU A 141 -10.35 30.38 -4.29
C GLU A 141 -11.46 29.35 -4.12
N GLU A 142 -12.30 29.55 -3.10
CA GLU A 142 -13.43 28.67 -2.82
C GLU A 142 -14.56 29.48 -2.20
N ASN A 143 -15.79 29.33 -2.70
CA ASN A 143 -16.99 30.03 -2.21
C ASN A 143 -16.86 31.56 -2.19
N ASN A 144 -16.27 32.18 -3.21
CA ASN A 144 -15.97 33.62 -3.30
C ASN A 144 -15.02 34.15 -2.20
N CYS A 145 -14.33 33.25 -1.49
CA CYS A 145 -13.24 33.59 -0.58
C CYS A 145 -11.92 33.30 -1.29
N HIS A 146 -11.06 34.32 -1.39
CA HIS A 146 -9.68 34.17 -1.82
C HIS A 146 -8.76 34.29 -0.61
N GLY A 147 -7.76 33.42 -0.53
CA GLY A 147 -6.79 33.44 0.55
C GLY A 147 -5.48 32.78 0.15
N ILE A 148 -4.47 33.00 0.99
CA ILE A 148 -3.14 32.43 0.85
C ILE A 148 -2.86 31.60 2.10
N LEU A 149 -2.44 30.35 1.91
CA LEU A 149 -2.00 29.47 2.97
C LEU A 149 -0.51 29.22 2.82
N GLU A 150 0.27 29.47 3.86
CA GLU A 150 1.65 29.01 3.91
C GLU A 150 1.68 27.53 4.29
N VAL A 151 2.42 26.73 3.51
CA VAL A 151 2.63 25.31 3.73
C VAL A 151 4.09 25.07 4.10
N SER A 152 4.31 24.45 5.25
CA SER A 152 5.59 23.87 5.65
C SER A 152 5.69 22.43 5.21
N VAL A 153 6.83 22.03 4.64
CA VAL A 153 7.05 20.69 4.09
C VAL A 153 8.28 20.05 4.71
N ARG A 154 8.10 18.80 5.15
CA ARG A 154 9.19 17.88 5.40
C ARG A 154 9.31 16.86 4.27
N ILE A 155 10.54 16.51 3.91
CA ILE A 155 10.84 15.52 2.87
C ILE A 155 11.17 14.18 3.52
N ARG A 156 10.48 13.10 3.11
CA ARG A 156 10.74 11.76 3.64
C ARG A 156 12.17 11.31 3.32
N PRO A 157 12.89 10.69 4.26
CA PRO A 157 14.20 10.12 3.99
C PRO A 157 14.20 9.24 2.73
N TYR A 158 15.31 9.30 1.98
CA TYR A 158 15.52 8.55 0.73
C TYR A 158 14.61 8.93 -0.46
N LEU A 159 13.75 9.96 -0.37
CA LEU A 159 12.87 10.37 -1.47
C LEU A 159 13.61 10.53 -2.82
N PHE A 160 14.67 11.34 -2.84
CA PHE A 160 15.36 11.64 -4.10
C PHE A 160 16.16 10.45 -4.63
N GLU A 161 16.70 9.61 -3.76
CA GLU A 161 17.35 8.36 -4.17
C GLU A 161 16.33 7.39 -4.80
N PHE A 162 15.17 7.27 -4.16
CA PHE A 162 14.05 6.47 -4.65
C PHE A 162 13.59 6.98 -6.03
N LEU A 163 13.26 8.26 -6.17
CA LEU A 163 12.81 8.86 -7.44
C LEU A 163 13.87 8.72 -8.55
N ALA A 164 15.14 8.95 -8.25
CA ALA A 164 16.23 8.84 -9.22
C ALA A 164 16.39 7.41 -9.78
N LYS A 165 16.14 6.38 -8.96
CA LYS A 165 16.18 4.98 -9.40
C LYS A 165 14.90 4.54 -10.11
N MET A 166 13.75 4.96 -9.60
CA MET A 166 12.45 4.52 -10.13
C MET A 166 12.14 5.17 -11.48
N SER A 167 12.43 6.46 -11.66
CA SER A 167 12.21 7.18 -12.93
C SER A 167 12.98 6.62 -14.13
N GLN A 168 14.07 5.90 -13.90
CA GLN A 168 14.82 5.22 -14.98
C GLN A 168 14.12 3.96 -15.50
N ASN A 169 13.24 3.36 -14.69
CA ASN A 169 12.73 2.00 -14.89
C ASN A 169 11.20 1.92 -14.95
N PHE A 170 10.50 2.96 -14.49
CA PHE A 170 9.06 3.06 -14.44
C PHE A 170 8.60 4.38 -15.04
N GLU A 171 7.44 4.36 -15.68
CA GLU A 171 6.65 5.58 -15.89
C GLU A 171 6.07 6.00 -14.53
N ILE A 172 6.51 7.12 -13.99
CA ILE A 172 6.10 7.61 -12.68
C ILE A 172 4.87 8.51 -12.80
N ILE A 173 3.80 8.09 -12.13
CA ILE A 173 2.53 8.82 -12.10
C ILE A 173 2.31 9.30 -10.68
N LEU A 174 2.46 10.60 -10.43
CA LEU A 174 2.04 11.19 -9.16
C LEU A 174 0.50 11.19 -9.12
N PHE A 175 -0.11 10.51 -8.17
CA PHE A 175 -1.57 10.48 -8.03
C PHE A 175 -1.94 10.73 -6.57
N THR A 176 -2.42 11.94 -6.25
CA THR A 176 -2.79 12.35 -4.89
C THR A 176 -4.27 12.68 -4.79
N ALA A 177 -4.87 12.46 -3.61
CA ALA A 177 -6.21 12.92 -3.26
C ALA A 177 -6.24 14.42 -2.88
N SER A 178 -5.11 15.14 -2.99
CA SER A 178 -5.01 16.58 -2.72
C SER A 178 -5.44 17.44 -3.91
N LYS A 179 -5.79 18.70 -3.65
CA LYS A 179 -6.21 19.64 -4.71
C LYS A 179 -5.03 19.96 -5.62
N LYS A 180 -5.31 20.08 -6.93
CA LYS A 180 -4.32 20.40 -7.98
C LYS A 180 -3.42 21.59 -7.67
N VAL A 181 -3.99 22.70 -7.17
CA VAL A 181 -3.23 23.94 -6.90
C VAL A 181 -2.08 23.73 -5.91
N TYR A 182 -2.30 22.93 -4.88
CA TYR A 182 -1.30 22.58 -3.87
C TYR A 182 -0.31 21.56 -4.43
N ALA A 183 -0.83 20.45 -4.97
CA ALA A 183 -0.02 19.32 -5.38
C ALA A 183 0.92 19.64 -6.54
N ASN A 184 0.48 20.47 -7.50
CA ASN A 184 1.35 20.94 -8.57
C ASN A 184 2.51 21.77 -8.04
N LYS A 185 2.22 22.74 -7.17
CA LYS A 185 3.26 23.61 -6.63
C LYS A 185 4.30 22.81 -5.84
N LEU A 186 3.87 21.83 -5.06
CA LEU A 186 4.78 20.93 -4.35
C LEU A 186 5.59 20.06 -5.32
N ALA A 187 4.94 19.44 -6.31
CA ALA A 187 5.62 18.62 -7.31
C ALA A 187 6.66 19.40 -8.13
N ASP A 188 6.38 20.66 -8.47
CA ASP A 188 7.33 21.54 -9.16
C ASP A 188 8.55 21.88 -8.29
N LEU A 189 8.36 21.99 -6.98
CA LEU A 189 9.47 22.22 -6.05
C LEU A 189 10.29 20.95 -5.79
N LEU A 190 9.67 19.76 -5.84
CA LEU A 190 10.35 18.47 -5.70
C LEU A 190 11.07 18.05 -6.98
N ASP A 191 10.52 18.39 -8.15
CA ASP A 191 11.02 18.01 -9.47
C ASP A 191 11.05 19.22 -10.43
N PRO A 192 11.92 20.21 -10.18
CA PRO A 192 11.95 21.47 -10.94
C PRO A 192 12.38 21.29 -12.40
N GLU A 193 13.11 20.21 -12.69
CA GLU A 193 13.57 19.87 -14.05
C GLU A 193 12.60 18.93 -14.77
N GLY A 194 11.54 18.46 -14.12
CA GLY A 194 10.58 17.51 -14.69
C GLY A 194 11.21 16.17 -15.05
N LYS A 195 12.18 15.71 -14.27
CA LYS A 195 12.97 14.48 -14.53
C LYS A 195 12.38 13.23 -13.87
N TYR A 196 11.48 13.39 -12.91
CA TYR A 196 10.98 12.28 -12.10
C TYR A 196 9.53 11.95 -12.39
N PHE A 197 8.64 12.94 -12.50
CA PHE A 197 7.20 12.69 -12.67
C PHE A 197 6.76 12.84 -14.12
N ASP A 198 6.40 11.74 -14.79
CA ASP A 198 5.88 11.75 -16.16
C ASP A 198 4.47 12.34 -16.23
N HIS A 199 3.64 12.02 -15.23
CA HIS A 199 2.24 12.41 -15.16
C HIS A 199 1.83 12.80 -13.75
N ARG A 200 0.81 13.67 -13.64
CA ARG A 200 0.27 14.14 -12.36
C ARG A 200 -1.25 14.11 -12.39
N LEU A 201 -1.83 13.38 -11.44
CA LEU A 201 -3.25 13.28 -11.19
C LEU A 201 -3.55 13.73 -9.75
N PHE A 202 -4.69 14.37 -9.60
CA PHE A 202 -5.12 15.05 -8.37
C PHE A 202 -6.53 14.59 -7.97
N ARG A 203 -7.06 15.18 -6.89
CA ARG A 203 -8.38 14.89 -6.32
C ARG A 203 -9.50 14.74 -7.35
N GLU A 204 -9.55 15.60 -8.37
CA GLU A 204 -10.59 15.57 -9.40
C GLU A 204 -10.59 14.29 -10.27
N HIS A 205 -9.52 13.50 -10.22
CA HIS A 205 -9.40 12.22 -10.92
C HIS A 205 -9.72 11.02 -10.01
N CYS A 206 -9.92 11.25 -8.71
CA CYS A 206 -10.37 10.22 -7.78
C CYS A 206 -11.88 10.01 -7.87
N VAL A 207 -12.33 8.81 -7.51
CA VAL A 207 -13.74 8.50 -7.28
C VAL A 207 -14.06 8.73 -5.81
N CYS A 208 -15.04 9.58 -5.51
CA CYS A 208 -15.48 9.79 -4.13
C CYS A 208 -16.52 8.74 -3.72
N VAL A 209 -16.16 7.86 -2.79
CA VAL A 209 -17.02 6.79 -2.28
C VAL A 209 -17.14 6.94 -0.77
N PHE A 210 -18.37 7.18 -0.28
CA PHE A 210 -18.63 7.43 1.14
C PHE A 210 -17.74 8.52 1.79
N GLY A 211 -17.40 9.55 1.01
CA GLY A 211 -16.54 10.65 1.47
C GLY A 211 -15.03 10.37 1.37
N THR A 212 -14.63 9.15 0.99
CA THR A 212 -13.23 8.79 0.74
C THR A 212 -12.89 8.92 -0.75
N TYR A 213 -11.74 9.51 -1.05
CA TYR A 213 -11.23 9.59 -2.41
C TYR A 213 -10.44 8.33 -2.78
N VAL A 214 -10.99 7.52 -3.69
CA VAL A 214 -10.38 6.30 -4.19
C VAL A 214 -9.73 6.57 -5.55
N LYS A 215 -8.46 6.19 -5.69
CA LYS A 215 -7.63 6.23 -6.89
C LYS A 215 -7.92 4.98 -7.73
N ASP A 216 -8.96 5.06 -8.54
CA ASP A 216 -9.28 4.01 -9.50
C ASP A 216 -8.24 3.97 -10.62
N LEU A 217 -7.41 2.93 -10.66
CA LEU A 217 -6.33 2.78 -11.65
C LEU A 217 -6.83 2.65 -13.09
N ASN A 218 -8.12 2.35 -13.30
CA ASN A 218 -8.70 2.33 -14.66
C ASN A 218 -8.60 3.70 -15.34
N VAL A 219 -8.57 4.80 -14.58
CA VAL A 219 -8.44 6.16 -15.12
C VAL A 219 -7.11 6.38 -15.84
N LEU A 220 -6.09 5.56 -15.56
CA LEU A 220 -4.75 5.74 -16.12
C LEU A 220 -4.67 5.29 -17.59
N GLY A 221 -5.58 4.43 -18.05
CA GLY A 221 -5.44 3.76 -19.35
C GLY A 221 -4.15 2.96 -19.47
N ARG A 222 -3.67 2.39 -18.36
CA ARG A 222 -2.48 1.54 -18.28
C ARG A 222 -2.89 0.10 -18.01
N ASP A 223 -2.07 -0.86 -18.43
CA ASP A 223 -2.30 -2.27 -18.12
C ASP A 223 -2.08 -2.50 -16.61
N GLU A 224 -3.13 -2.92 -15.90
CA GLU A 224 -3.07 -3.22 -14.46
C GLU A 224 -2.04 -4.31 -14.16
N ARG A 225 -1.77 -5.24 -15.08
CA ARG A 225 -0.74 -6.27 -14.90
C ARG A 225 0.67 -5.70 -14.81
N LYS A 226 0.85 -4.44 -15.22
CA LYS A 226 2.12 -3.71 -15.26
C LYS A 226 2.08 -2.43 -14.43
N THR A 227 1.05 -2.24 -13.62
CA THR A 227 0.84 -1.02 -12.82
C THR A 227 0.93 -1.33 -11.33
N ILE A 228 1.68 -0.53 -10.59
CA ILE A 228 1.87 -0.66 -9.13
C ILE A 228 1.50 0.67 -8.51
N ILE A 229 0.75 0.69 -7.40
CA ILE A 229 0.50 1.90 -6.61
C ILE A 229 1.13 1.79 -5.23
N ILE A 230 1.84 2.84 -4.79
CA ILE A 230 2.37 2.98 -3.44
C ILE A 230 1.63 4.12 -2.75
N ASP A 231 0.99 3.80 -1.63
CA ASP A 231 0.15 4.73 -0.89
C ASP A 231 0.07 4.29 0.57
N ASN A 232 0.08 5.25 1.49
CA ASN A 232 0.02 4.98 2.93
C ASN A 232 -1.39 4.59 3.40
N SER A 233 -2.41 4.90 2.61
CA SER A 233 -3.81 4.60 2.90
C SER A 233 -4.33 3.52 1.95
N PRO A 234 -4.55 2.29 2.43
CA PRO A 234 -5.14 1.23 1.60
C PRO A 234 -6.52 1.55 1.04
N GLN A 235 -7.27 2.45 1.68
CA GLN A 235 -8.56 2.91 1.17
C GLN A 235 -8.41 3.67 -0.16
N SER A 236 -7.27 4.34 -0.37
CA SER A 236 -6.98 5.07 -1.62
C SER A 236 -6.93 4.14 -2.82
N PHE A 237 -6.56 2.86 -2.66
CA PHE A 237 -6.48 1.90 -3.77
C PHE A 237 -7.41 0.70 -3.56
N ALA A 238 -8.54 0.91 -2.88
CA ALA A 238 -9.41 -0.17 -2.43
C ALA A 238 -9.99 -1.07 -3.53
N TYR A 239 -10.17 -0.54 -4.76
CA TYR A 239 -10.60 -1.33 -5.91
C TYR A 239 -9.47 -2.09 -6.61
N HIS A 240 -8.23 -1.84 -6.20
CA HIS A 240 -6.99 -2.28 -6.83
C HIS A 240 -6.00 -2.84 -5.80
N VAL A 241 -6.51 -3.53 -4.77
CA VAL A 241 -5.72 -4.00 -3.61
C VAL A 241 -4.55 -4.90 -3.99
N ASP A 242 -4.65 -5.67 -5.06
CA ASP A 242 -3.55 -6.52 -5.54
C ASP A 242 -2.51 -5.76 -6.37
N ASN A 243 -2.77 -4.50 -6.73
CA ASN A 243 -1.79 -3.59 -7.33
C ASN A 243 -1.11 -2.71 -6.28
N GLY A 244 -1.63 -2.70 -5.04
CA GLY A 244 -1.24 -1.79 -3.99
C GLY A 244 -0.12 -2.30 -3.10
N VAL A 245 0.91 -1.48 -2.96
CA VAL A 245 2.00 -1.62 -1.99
C VAL A 245 1.70 -0.66 -0.84
N PRO A 246 1.20 -1.16 0.31
CA PRO A 246 0.98 -0.32 1.48
C PRO A 246 2.33 0.11 2.05
N ILE A 247 2.50 1.41 2.29
CA ILE A 247 3.67 2.00 2.95
C ILE A 247 3.26 2.61 4.28
N GLU A 248 4.15 2.68 5.26
CA GLU A 248 3.84 3.38 6.52
C GLU A 248 3.70 4.89 6.26
N SER A 249 2.75 5.51 6.96
CA SER A 249 2.62 6.96 6.98
C SER A 249 3.85 7.58 7.62
N TRP A 250 4.34 8.67 7.06
CA TRP A 250 5.54 9.35 7.55
C TRP A 250 5.26 10.81 7.89
N PHE A 251 5.81 11.27 9.01
CA PHE A 251 5.57 12.62 9.53
C PHE A 251 6.86 13.36 9.89
N MET A 252 7.76 12.70 10.61
CA MET A 252 9.00 13.32 11.12
C MET A 252 10.10 12.31 11.50
N GLU A 253 9.85 11.02 11.33
CA GLU A 253 10.71 9.93 11.74
C GLU A 253 12.01 9.99 10.91
N LYS A 254 13.12 10.35 11.55
CA LYS A 254 14.41 10.57 10.87
C LYS A 254 15.08 9.26 10.46
N GLU A 255 14.80 8.20 11.20
CA GLU A 255 15.25 6.84 10.97
C GLU A 255 14.30 6.05 10.04
N ASP A 256 13.33 6.72 9.40
CA ASP A 256 12.50 6.10 8.36
C ASP A 256 13.36 5.64 7.18
N GLU A 257 13.14 4.40 6.76
CA GLU A 257 13.83 3.77 5.64
C GLU A 257 12.83 3.11 4.68
N GLU A 258 11.53 3.44 4.77
CA GLU A 258 10.50 2.68 4.06
C GLU A 258 10.63 2.84 2.54
N LEU A 259 10.92 4.04 2.05
CA LEU A 259 11.22 4.25 0.62
C LEU A 259 12.47 3.45 0.19
N ALA A 260 13.53 3.44 1.00
CA ALA A 260 14.74 2.68 0.71
C ALA A 260 14.47 1.16 0.65
N LYS A 261 13.63 0.63 1.54
CA LYS A 261 13.24 -0.80 1.58
C LYS A 261 12.42 -1.22 0.36
N LEU A 262 11.74 -0.29 -0.30
CA LEU A 262 10.97 -0.58 -1.53
C LEU A 262 11.87 -0.69 -2.77
N ILE A 263 13.03 -0.02 -2.81
CA ILE A 263 13.93 -0.01 -3.97
C ILE A 263 14.29 -1.42 -4.44
N PRO A 264 14.83 -2.34 -3.60
CA PRO A 264 15.24 -3.66 -4.06
C PRO A 264 14.07 -4.51 -4.59
N PHE A 265 12.86 -4.28 -4.04
CA PHE A 265 11.66 -4.99 -4.47
C PHE A 265 11.23 -4.55 -5.88
N LEU A 266 11.17 -3.24 -6.12
CA LEU A 266 10.77 -2.67 -7.40
C LEU A 266 11.81 -2.94 -8.48
N GLU A 267 13.11 -2.82 -8.17
CA GLU A 267 14.19 -3.19 -9.10
C GLU A 267 14.12 -4.68 -9.48
N LYS A 268 13.76 -5.55 -8.54
CA LYS A 268 13.56 -6.98 -8.83
C LYS A 268 12.39 -7.20 -9.79
N ILE A 269 11.27 -6.50 -9.64
CA ILE A 269 10.14 -6.60 -10.59
C ILE A 269 10.58 -6.21 -12.00
N VAL A 270 11.28 -5.08 -12.13
CA VAL A 270 11.78 -4.60 -13.44
C VAL A 270 12.75 -5.59 -14.05
N LYS A 271 13.62 -6.21 -13.24
CA LYS A 271 14.59 -7.20 -13.69
C LYS A 271 13.93 -8.51 -14.14
N ASP A 272 13.02 -9.03 -13.33
CA ASP A 272 12.38 -10.33 -13.56
C ASP A 272 11.30 -10.23 -14.67
N LYS A 273 10.82 -9.01 -14.97
CA LYS A 273 9.80 -8.70 -15.97
C LYS A 273 8.60 -9.66 -15.92
N PRO A 274 7.93 -9.80 -14.76
CA PRO A 274 6.80 -10.69 -14.64
C PRO A 274 5.69 -10.26 -15.61
N TYR A 275 4.94 -11.23 -16.12
CA TYR A 275 3.78 -10.94 -16.97
C TYR A 275 2.70 -10.14 -16.22
N ASP A 276 2.53 -10.41 -14.92
CA ASP A 276 1.57 -9.74 -14.05
C ASP A 276 2.19 -9.50 -12.67
N VAL A 277 2.17 -8.25 -12.20
CA VAL A 277 2.71 -7.84 -10.89
C VAL A 277 1.80 -8.24 -9.73
N ARG A 278 0.50 -8.40 -9.96
CA ARG A 278 -0.51 -8.57 -8.91
C ARG A 278 -0.31 -9.82 -8.04
N PRO A 279 0.03 -11.00 -8.61
CA PRO A 279 0.35 -12.17 -7.78
C PRO A 279 1.54 -11.95 -6.84
N LEU A 280 2.56 -11.20 -7.27
CA LEU A 280 3.76 -10.92 -6.47
C LEU A 280 3.44 -9.97 -5.32
N ILE A 281 2.64 -8.93 -5.58
CA ILE A 281 2.19 -7.97 -4.56
C ILE A 281 1.28 -8.67 -3.56
N ARG A 282 0.32 -9.47 -4.03
CA ARG A 282 -0.56 -10.27 -3.17
C ARG A 282 0.23 -11.25 -2.30
N GLU A 283 1.20 -11.97 -2.84
CA GLU A 283 2.04 -12.87 -2.04
C GLU A 283 2.82 -12.12 -0.95
N ARG A 284 3.31 -10.92 -1.26
CA ARG A 284 4.13 -10.11 -0.35
C ARG A 284 3.30 -9.42 0.74
N TYR A 285 2.11 -8.90 0.42
CA TYR A 285 1.32 -8.03 1.31
C TYR A 285 -0.02 -8.63 1.74
N GLY A 286 -0.64 -9.51 0.95
CA GLY A 286 -1.84 -10.27 1.34
C GLY A 286 -3.04 -9.42 1.79
N LEU A 287 -3.20 -8.21 1.24
CA LEU A 287 -4.26 -7.28 1.65
C LEU A 287 -5.65 -7.84 1.38
N SER A 288 -5.86 -8.43 0.21
CA SER A 288 -7.10 -9.08 -0.19
C SER A 288 -7.52 -10.15 0.83
N GLU A 289 -6.58 -11.02 1.22
CA GLU A 289 -6.82 -12.06 2.22
C GLU A 289 -7.10 -11.49 3.61
N LEU A 290 -6.48 -10.35 3.98
CA LEU A 290 -6.76 -9.68 5.25
C LEU A 290 -8.17 -9.09 5.28
N ILE A 291 -8.59 -8.42 4.22
CA ILE A 291 -9.93 -7.84 4.09
C ILE A 291 -11.00 -8.93 4.25
N GLU A 292 -10.81 -10.10 3.59
CA GLU A 292 -11.73 -11.24 3.69
C GLU A 292 -11.90 -11.80 5.11
N THR A 293 -10.96 -11.53 6.02
CA THR A 293 -11.09 -11.97 7.42
C THR A 293 -12.08 -11.15 8.22
N VAL A 294 -12.45 -9.97 7.73
CA VAL A 294 -13.43 -9.12 8.40
C VAL A 294 -14.84 -9.59 8.06
N PRO A 295 -15.66 -9.97 9.06
CA PRO A 295 -17.03 -10.39 8.82
C PRO A 295 -17.86 -9.19 8.34
N ILE A 296 -18.65 -9.40 7.28
CA ILE A 296 -19.75 -8.48 6.96
C ILE A 296 -20.85 -8.81 7.97
N CYS A 297 -21.01 -7.99 9.00
CA CYS A 297 -22.14 -8.16 9.90
C CYS A 297 -23.41 -7.77 9.12
N SER A 298 -24.32 -8.74 8.91
CA SER A 298 -25.60 -8.50 8.21
C SER A 298 -26.49 -7.46 8.90
N ASP A 299 -26.21 -7.13 10.16
CA ASP A 299 -27.14 -6.41 11.04
C ASP A 299 -26.74 -4.95 11.29
N TYR A 300 -25.67 -4.44 10.67
CA TYR A 300 -25.31 -3.01 10.72
C TYR A 300 -25.84 -2.20 9.54
N THR A 301 -26.66 -2.82 8.68
CA THR A 301 -27.29 -2.16 7.54
C THR A 301 -28.60 -1.54 8.03
N ILE A 302 -28.69 -0.21 7.91
CA ILE A 302 -29.90 0.63 8.08
C ILE A 302 -30.30 0.94 9.54
N GLN A 303 -29.46 1.62 10.33
CA GLN A 303 -29.98 2.56 11.36
C GLN A 303 -29.12 3.83 11.56
N ASN A 304 -27.84 3.82 11.20
CA ASN A 304 -26.95 4.95 11.52
C ASN A 304 -26.44 5.78 10.32
N LEU A 305 -26.93 5.53 9.10
CA LEU A 305 -26.58 6.33 7.90
C LEU A 305 -27.66 7.34 7.48
N THR A 306 -28.74 7.48 8.26
CA THR A 306 -29.80 8.49 8.04
C THR A 306 -29.77 9.63 9.05
N SER A 307 -28.68 9.80 9.80
CA SER A 307 -28.58 10.81 10.87
C SER A 307 -27.26 11.62 10.86
N LEU A 308 -26.61 11.76 9.71
CA LEU A 308 -25.57 12.77 9.47
C LEU A 308 -25.92 13.59 8.23
#